data_AF-A0A954K2C8-F1
#
_entry.id   AF-A0A954K2C8-F1
#
_cell.length_a   1.000
_cell.length_b   1.000
_cell.length_c   1.000
_cell.angle_alpha   90.00
_cell.angle_beta   90.00
_cell.angle_gamma   90.00
#
_symmetry.space_group_name_H-M   'P 1'
#
loop_
_entity.id
_entity.type
_entity.pdbx_description
1 polymer ?
#
loop_
_entity_poly.entity_id
_entity_poly.type
_entity_poly.pdbx_seq_one_letter_code
_entity_poly.pdbx_strand_id
1 'polypeptide(L)'
;SVYPGLLKKTEISGTEGTVIIEQDDVLHWEFAKENARDKKIREDFGKKSGNTGGASDPSAISYAGHMEQLKDFINSIKTGKKPLVDGNDGRKSVEIILAIYQSSWTGKQVSLPLKRDPKIPKTNVKKK
;
A
#
# COMPACT_ATOMS: atom_id res chain seq x y z
N SER A 1 -17.49 3.93 3.69
CA SER A 1 -16.96 5.11 4.38
C SER A 1 -16.71 4.76 5.83
N VAL A 2 -15.56 5.14 6.39
CA VAL A 2 -15.23 4.97 7.81
C VAL A 2 -15.25 6.35 8.45
N TYR A 3 -15.81 6.45 9.65
CA TYR A 3 -15.85 7.69 10.43
C TYR A 3 -15.33 7.41 11.85
N PRO A 4 -14.37 8.21 12.36
CA PRO A 4 -13.62 9.25 11.63
C PRO A 4 -12.68 8.65 10.57
N GLY A 5 -12.35 9.43 9.54
CA GLY A 5 -11.27 9.08 8.62
C GLY A 5 -9.92 9.22 9.32
N LEU A 6 -9.05 8.23 9.18
CA LEU A 6 -7.69 8.24 9.73
C LEU A 6 -6.67 8.23 8.59
N LEU A 7 -5.49 8.79 8.86
CA LEU A 7 -4.37 8.76 7.92
C LEU A 7 -3.86 7.32 7.71
N LYS A 8 -3.29 7.07 6.53
CA LYS A 8 -2.66 5.79 6.21
C LYS A 8 -1.47 5.58 7.14
N LYS A 9 -1.48 4.50 7.91
CA LYS A 9 -0.36 4.10 8.76
C LYS A 9 0.21 2.76 8.32
N THR A 10 1.53 2.69 8.22
CA THR A 10 2.27 1.46 7.94
C THR A 10 3.23 1.21 9.08
N GLU A 11 3.15 0.03 9.67
CA GLU A 11 4.01 -0.41 10.76
C GLU A 11 4.74 -1.69 10.34
N ILE A 12 6.05 -1.69 10.52
CA ILE A 12 6.91 -2.85 10.27
C ILE A 12 7.72 -3.09 11.54
N SER A 13 7.48 -4.22 12.17
CA SER A 13 8.10 -4.61 13.44
C SER A 13 8.85 -5.92 13.25
N GLY A 14 10.13 -5.92 13.57
CA GLY A 14 11.02 -7.07 13.49
C GLY A 14 11.72 -7.34 14.82
N THR A 15 12.59 -8.34 14.86
CA THR A 15 13.33 -8.71 16.08
C THR A 15 14.35 -7.67 16.52
N GLU A 16 14.77 -6.76 15.63
CA GLU A 16 15.83 -5.78 15.87
C GLU A 16 15.37 -4.32 15.71
N GLY A 17 14.06 -4.07 15.61
CA GLY A 17 13.56 -2.70 15.48
C GLY A 17 12.15 -2.61 14.95
N THR A 18 11.62 -1.40 15.03
CA THR A 18 10.28 -1.05 14.61
C THR A 18 10.29 0.28 13.86
N VAL A 19 9.52 0.33 12.78
CA VAL A 19 9.30 1.56 12.01
C VAL A 19 7.80 1.77 11.85
N ILE A 20 7.34 2.97 12.18
CA ILE A 20 5.95 3.41 11.98
C ILE A 20 5.97 4.68 11.14
N ILE A 21 5.29 4.62 10.00
CA ILE A 21 5.12 5.74 9.08
C ILE A 21 3.63 6.05 8.98
N GLU A 22 3.27 7.30 9.21
CA GLU A 22 1.91 7.79 8.99
C GLU A 22 1.95 8.82 7.87
N GLN A 23 1.21 8.54 6.82
CA GLN A 23 1.29 9.23 5.55
C GLN A 23 2.70 9.24 4.96
N ASP A 24 3.43 10.35 5.13
CA ASP A 24 4.81 10.57 4.70
C ASP A 24 5.73 10.90 5.90
N ASP A 25 5.16 10.93 7.10
CA ASP A 25 5.85 11.32 8.33
C ASP A 25 6.29 10.07 9.10
N VAL A 26 7.53 10.06 9.55
CA VAL A 26 8.08 9.00 10.41
C VAL A 26 7.62 9.25 11.84
N LEU A 27 6.71 8.41 12.34
CA LEU A 27 6.25 8.46 13.73
C LEU A 27 7.19 7.72 14.68
N HIS A 28 7.81 6.64 14.19
CA HIS A 28 8.73 5.82 14.97
C HIS A 28 9.80 5.23 14.05
N TRP A 29 11.07 5.29 14.49
CA TRP A 29 12.23 4.77 13.77
C TRP A 29 13.29 4.39 14.79
N GLU A 30 13.20 3.17 15.31
CA GLU A 30 14.08 2.68 16.35
C GLU A 30 14.62 1.30 15.99
N PHE A 31 15.93 1.13 16.16
CA PHE A 31 16.65 -0.11 15.88
C PHE A 31 17.60 -0.44 17.02
N ALA A 32 17.78 -1.72 17.30
CA ALA A 32 18.69 -2.21 18.34
C ALA A 32 20.15 -1.78 18.10
N LYS A 33 20.53 -1.58 16.83
CA LYS A 33 21.84 -1.06 16.42
C LYS A 33 21.65 0.15 15.50
N GLU A 34 21.70 1.33 16.09
CA GLU A 34 21.59 2.57 15.33
C GLU A 34 22.86 2.88 14.53
N ASN A 35 22.67 3.56 13.40
CA ASN A 35 23.73 4.13 12.58
C ASN A 35 23.41 5.59 12.21
N ALA A 36 24.37 6.29 11.63
CA ALA A 36 24.24 7.72 11.31
C ALA A 36 23.08 8.04 10.34
N ARG A 37 22.63 7.08 9.51
CA ARG A 37 21.50 7.30 8.59
C ARG A 37 20.18 7.36 9.35
N ASP A 38 20.05 6.64 10.46
CA ASP A 38 18.81 6.60 11.26
C ASP A 38 18.50 7.97 11.85
N LYS A 39 19.53 8.66 12.37
CA LYS A 39 19.40 10.04 12.84
C LYS A 39 18.92 10.97 11.73
N LYS A 40 19.54 10.87 10.54
CA LYS A 40 19.16 11.72 9.41
C LYS A 40 17.72 11.47 8.96
N ILE A 41 17.28 10.22 8.89
CA ILE A 41 15.90 9.88 8.52
C ILE A 41 14.89 10.49 9.51
N ARG A 42 15.17 10.43 10.82
CA ARG A 42 14.32 11.07 11.83
C ARG A 42 14.30 12.59 11.70
N GLU A 43 15.42 13.21 11.39
CA GLU A 43 15.51 14.67 11.17
C GLU A 43 14.75 15.12 9.92
N ASP A 44 14.91 14.38 8.82
CA ASP A 44 14.32 14.70 7.51
C ASP A 44 12.81 14.43 7.49
N PHE A 45 12.35 13.33 8.11
CA PHE A 45 10.97 12.84 7.98
C PHE A 45 10.16 12.79 9.29
N GLY A 46 10.78 13.06 10.45
CA GLY A 46 10.06 13.07 11.73
C GLY A 46 9.25 14.35 11.99
N LYS A 47 9.41 15.39 11.16
CA LYS A 47 8.59 16.60 11.21
C LYS A 47 7.31 16.36 10.43
N LYS A 48 6.17 16.73 11.02
CA LYS A 48 4.88 16.63 10.33
C LYS A 48 4.88 17.50 9.07
N SER A 49 4.83 16.87 7.90
CA SER A 49 4.79 17.57 6.60
C SER A 49 3.46 18.28 6.37
N GLY A 50 2.43 18.00 7.19
CA GLY A 50 1.08 18.55 7.05
C GLY A 50 0.28 17.91 5.91
N ASN A 51 0.83 16.88 5.25
CA ASN A 51 0.13 16.16 4.18
C ASN A 51 -0.99 15.29 4.77
N THR A 52 -2.24 15.54 4.36
CA THR A 52 -3.42 14.80 4.83
C THR A 52 -3.72 13.55 4.02
N GLY A 53 -2.95 13.29 2.95
CA GLY A 53 -2.99 12.01 2.24
C GLY A 53 -4.30 11.63 1.58
N GLY A 54 -5.17 12.61 1.33
CA GLY A 54 -6.51 12.36 0.80
C GLY A 54 -7.57 11.99 1.84
N ALA A 55 -7.21 11.83 3.12
CA ALA A 55 -8.13 11.34 4.15
C ALA A 55 -9.29 12.32 4.44
N SER A 56 -9.02 13.62 4.36
CA SER A 56 -10.01 14.69 4.55
C SER A 56 -10.36 15.43 3.25
N ASP A 57 -9.49 15.38 2.25
CA ASP A 57 -9.67 16.01 0.95
C ASP A 57 -8.98 15.19 -0.15
N PRO A 58 -9.74 14.45 -0.98
CA PRO A 58 -9.18 13.65 -2.07
C PRO A 58 -8.35 14.45 -3.09
N SER A 59 -8.58 15.77 -3.20
CA SER A 59 -7.83 16.64 -4.12
C SER A 59 -6.44 17.02 -3.59
N ALA A 60 -6.17 16.79 -2.30
CA ALA A 60 -4.87 17.00 -1.68
C ALA A 60 -3.83 15.90 -2.00
N ILE A 61 -4.20 14.87 -2.76
CA ILE A 61 -3.28 13.81 -3.19
C ILE A 61 -2.34 14.35 -4.27
N SER A 62 -1.03 14.26 -4.02
CA SER A 62 -0.01 14.69 -4.98
C SER A 62 0.01 13.82 -6.24
N TYR A 63 0.14 14.47 -7.40
CA TYR A 63 0.31 13.81 -8.70
C TYR A 63 1.73 13.22 -8.92
N ALA A 64 2.67 13.48 -8.01
CA ALA A 64 4.08 13.13 -8.18
C ALA A 64 4.29 11.63 -8.45
N GLY A 65 3.56 10.75 -7.76
CA GLY A 65 3.64 9.30 -7.98
C GLY A 65 3.25 8.88 -9.40
N HIS A 66 2.19 9.49 -9.96
CA HIS A 66 1.78 9.23 -11.34
C HIS A 66 2.82 9.73 -12.34
N MET A 67 3.40 10.91 -12.10
CA MET A 67 4.46 11.44 -12.94
C MET A 67 5.67 10.49 -13.00
N GLU A 68 6.12 9.96 -11.87
CA GLU A 68 7.25 9.01 -11.83
C GLU A 68 6.90 7.68 -12.52
N GLN A 69 5.68 7.17 -12.36
CA GLN A 69 5.21 5.99 -13.10
C GLN A 69 5.23 6.20 -14.62
N LEU A 70 4.76 7.36 -15.09
CA LEU A 70 4.77 7.68 -16.52
C LEU A 70 6.19 7.86 -17.07
N LYS A 71 7.09 8.48 -16.30
CA LYS A 71 8.52 8.59 -16.65
C LYS A 71 9.15 7.21 -16.83
N ASP A 72 8.94 6.30 -15.88
CA ASP A 72 9.43 4.93 -15.96
C ASP A 72 8.88 4.20 -17.18
N PHE A 73 7.57 4.31 -17.42
CA PHE A 73 6.93 3.71 -18.58
C PHE A 73 7.53 4.20 -19.91
N ILE A 74 7.68 5.52 -20.07
CA ILE A 74 8.29 6.10 -21.28
C ILE A 74 9.74 5.63 -21.43
N ASN A 75 10.51 5.57 -20.34
CA ASN A 75 11.89 5.11 -20.36
C ASN A 75 11.99 3.62 -20.75
N SER A 76 11.07 2.78 -20.26
CA SER A 76 10.98 1.36 -20.60
C SER A 76 10.79 1.16 -22.11
N ILE A 77 9.92 1.95 -22.73
CA ILE A 77 9.69 1.94 -24.19
C ILE A 77 10.97 2.36 -24.94
N LYS A 78 11.58 3.48 -24.54
CA LYS A 78 12.77 4.02 -25.22
C LYS A 78 13.98 3.09 -25.14
N THR A 79 14.15 2.38 -24.03
CA THR A 79 15.34 1.57 -23.75
C THR A 79 15.12 0.06 -23.99
N GLY A 80 13.89 -0.36 -24.26
CA GLY A 80 13.52 -1.78 -24.36
C GLY A 80 13.64 -2.55 -23.05
N LYS A 81 13.81 -1.86 -21.91
CA LYS A 81 13.88 -2.48 -20.58
C LYS A 81 12.47 -2.73 -20.03
N LYS A 82 12.37 -3.67 -19.09
CA LYS A 82 11.14 -3.91 -18.33
C LYS A 82 10.82 -2.69 -17.45
N PRO A 83 9.57 -2.19 -17.39
CA PRO A 83 9.19 -1.18 -16.41
C PRO A 83 9.34 -1.72 -14.99
N LEU A 84 9.37 -0.84 -13.99
CA LEU A 84 9.47 -1.19 -12.57
C LEU A 84 8.30 -2.07 -12.12
N VAL A 85 7.12 -1.88 -12.71
CA VAL A 85 5.92 -2.67 -12.47
C VAL A 85 5.30 -3.05 -13.82
N ASP A 86 5.24 -4.35 -14.12
CA ASP A 86 4.60 -4.86 -15.34
C ASP A 86 3.17 -5.37 -15.09
N GLY A 87 2.53 -5.91 -16.13
CA GLY A 87 1.19 -6.49 -16.01
C GLY A 87 1.10 -7.71 -15.09
N ASN A 88 2.18 -8.50 -14.95
CA ASN A 88 2.22 -9.64 -14.03
C ASN A 88 2.30 -9.17 -12.58
N ASP A 89 3.07 -8.12 -12.32
CA ASP A 89 3.12 -7.45 -11.01
C ASP A 89 1.77 -6.83 -10.67
N GLY A 90 1.11 -6.19 -11.64
CA GLY A 90 -0.25 -5.68 -11.49
C GLY A 90 -1.29 -6.77 -11.17
N ARG A 91 -1.14 -7.98 -11.74
CA ARG A 91 -2.03 -9.12 -11.47
C ARG A 91 -2.00 -9.57 -10.01
N LYS A 92 -0.86 -9.43 -9.31
CA LYS A 92 -0.72 -9.81 -7.89
C LYS A 92 -1.72 -9.04 -7.02
N SER A 93 -1.88 -7.75 -7.27
CA SER A 93 -2.84 -6.90 -6.53
C SER A 93 -4.29 -7.35 -6.75
N VAL A 94 -4.66 -7.68 -7.99
CA VAL A 94 -6.00 -8.20 -8.32
C VAL A 94 -6.24 -9.54 -7.64
N GLU A 95 -5.26 -10.44 -7.67
CA GLU A 95 -5.34 -11.76 -7.02
C GLU A 95 -5.58 -11.65 -5.50
N ILE A 96 -4.87 -10.75 -4.81
CA ILE A 96 -5.06 -10.50 -3.38
C ILE A 96 -6.48 -9.98 -3.10
N ILE A 97 -6.98 -9.03 -3.89
CA ILE A 97 -8.34 -8.49 -3.74
C ILE A 97 -9.39 -9.60 -3.94
N LEU A 98 -9.22 -10.44 -4.96
CA LEU A 98 -10.09 -11.59 -5.20
C LEU A 98 -10.06 -12.59 -4.03
N ALA A 99 -8.89 -12.86 -3.46
CA ALA A 99 -8.76 -13.71 -2.29
C ALA A 99 -9.44 -13.12 -1.05
N ILE A 100 -9.38 -11.80 -0.85
CA ILE A 100 -10.10 -11.09 0.22
C ILE A 100 -11.62 -11.26 0.05
N TYR A 101 -12.14 -11.07 -1.16
CA TYR A 101 -13.57 -11.30 -1.43
C TYR A 101 -13.97 -12.76 -1.18
N GLN A 102 -13.17 -13.72 -1.68
CA GLN A 102 -13.42 -15.14 -1.43
C GLN A 102 -13.41 -15.48 0.06
N SER A 103 -12.46 -14.93 0.82
CA SER A 103 -12.38 -15.11 2.28
C SER A 103 -13.63 -14.53 2.95
N SER A 104 -14.08 -13.35 2.54
CA SER A 104 -15.29 -12.71 3.07
C SER A 104 -16.56 -13.53 2.79
N TRP A 105 -16.69 -14.11 1.59
CA TRP A 105 -17.86 -14.93 1.24
C TRP A 105 -17.90 -16.28 1.95
N THR A 106 -16.73 -16.87 2.20
CA THR A 106 -16.64 -18.24 2.74
C THR A 106 -16.39 -18.29 4.25
N GLY A 107 -15.96 -17.17 4.85
CA GLY A 107 -15.51 -17.12 6.24
C GLY A 107 -14.26 -17.96 6.53
N LYS A 108 -13.50 -18.32 5.48
CA LYS A 108 -12.33 -19.21 5.57
C LYS A 108 -11.08 -18.53 5.05
N GLN A 109 -9.93 -18.90 5.61
CA GLN A 109 -8.63 -18.52 5.08
C GLN A 109 -8.48 -19.01 3.63
N VAL A 110 -7.95 -18.14 2.77
CA VAL A 110 -7.66 -18.43 1.36
C VAL A 110 -6.15 -18.44 1.16
N SER A 111 -5.62 -19.52 0.59
CA SER A 111 -4.21 -19.64 0.24
C SER A 111 -3.93 -19.03 -1.13
N LEU A 112 -2.79 -18.35 -1.25
CA LEU A 112 -2.26 -17.83 -2.51
C LEU A 112 -1.12 -18.73 -3.02
N PRO A 113 -0.88 -18.82 -4.35
CA PRO A 113 -1.66 -18.17 -5.42
C PRO A 113 -3.04 -18.84 -5.63
N LEU A 114 -3.98 -18.08 -6.19
CA LEU A 114 -5.30 -18.60 -6.54
C LEU A 114 -5.19 -19.54 -7.75
N LYS A 115 -5.79 -20.73 -7.63
CA LYS A 115 -5.87 -21.67 -8.77
C LYS A 115 -6.69 -21.12 -9.94
N ARG A 116 -7.66 -20.25 -9.65
CA ARG A 116 -8.54 -19.56 -10.60
C ARG A 116 -9.27 -18.42 -9.90
N ASP A 117 -9.81 -17.49 -10.68
CA ASP A 117 -10.63 -16.41 -10.15
C ASP A 117 -11.89 -16.97 -9.43
N PRO A 118 -12.24 -16.41 -8.26
CA PRO A 118 -13.37 -16.88 -7.48
C PRO A 118 -14.67 -16.46 -8.17
N LYS A 119 -15.67 -17.35 -8.12
CA LYS A 119 -17.01 -17.03 -8.63
C LYS A 119 -17.79 -16.32 -7.55
N ILE A 120 -18.38 -15.18 -7.89
CA ILE A 120 -19.29 -14.44 -7.01
C ILE A 120 -20.45 -15.38 -6.62
N PRO A 121 -20.72 -15.59 -5.32
CA PRO A 121 -21.85 -16.38 -4.87
C PRO A 121 -23.15 -15.79 -5.40
N LYS A 122 -24.09 -16.64 -5.83
CA LYS A 122 -25.44 -16.19 -6.14
C LYS A 122 -26.09 -15.74 -4.82
N THR A 123 -26.44 -14.47 -4.72
CA THR A 123 -27.08 -13.91 -3.53
C THR A 123 -28.43 -14.59 -3.28
N ASN A 124 -28.57 -15.28 -2.14
CA ASN A 124 -29.88 -15.39 -1.50
C ASN A 124 -30.10 -14.11 -0.73
N VAL A 125 -30.57 -13.06 -1.41
CA VAL A 125 -31.13 -11.89 -0.70
C VAL A 125 -32.35 -12.40 0.04
N LYS A 126 -32.19 -12.81 1.30
CA LYS A 126 -33.31 -12.83 2.24
C LYS A 126 -33.73 -11.38 2.37
N LYS A 127 -34.83 -11.02 1.67
CA LYS A 127 -35.54 -9.76 1.89
C LYS A 127 -35.75 -9.65 3.40
N LYS A 128 -35.12 -8.64 4.02
CA LYS A 128 -35.56 -8.14 5.32
C LYS A 128 -36.86 -7.39 5.12
#